data_AF-A0A0L9TA80-F1
#
_entry.id   AF-A0A0L9TA80-F1
#
_cell.length_a   1.000
_cell.length_b   1.000
_cell.length_c   1.000
_cell.angle_alpha   90.00
_cell.angle_beta   90.00
_cell.angle_gamma   90.00
#
_symmetry.space_group_name_H-M   'P 1'
#
loop_
_entity.id
_entity.type
_entity.pdbx_description
1 polymer ?
#
loop_
_entity_poly.entity_id
_entity_poly.type
_entity_poly.pdbx_seq_one_letter_code
_entity_poly.pdbx_strand_id
1 'polypeptide(L)'
;MIASVLLLQRDSVLMKLSLMLILIGSGSTHNQCDGENLSCGPNQPLIRFPFQLVKEMKEPCSYPRLCLSCTEKNETMLLLPTIKLQVIDINYQRKGIFLTEPENCFSNKFMQIINFVQSYQFESLYYEPHNLSIFNCTSAGHRYLRYRADSYSQDLVSCPIFISDSLDSVLKLDLTSCTKMFDIPSPIGFTDGYPLYLKWFKPNCSECEAKGKRCKWKTNNDTEGDIECFECTRKRIHVSKSLIFATTGHIRDSYTFAF
;
A
#
# COMPACT_ATOMS: atom_id res chain seq x y z
N MET A 1 49.44 34.02 26.41
CA MET A 1 48.14 33.89 27.09
C MET A 1 46.96 34.45 26.28
N ILE A 2 47.08 35.58 25.57
CA ILE A 2 45.95 36.21 24.83
C ILE A 2 45.51 35.39 23.59
N ALA A 3 46.44 34.79 22.85
CA ALA A 3 46.11 33.95 21.69
C ALA A 3 45.34 32.66 22.05
N SER A 4 45.58 32.12 23.24
CA SER A 4 44.93 30.90 23.76
C SER A 4 43.47 31.15 24.14
N VAL A 5 43.14 32.36 24.62
CA VAL A 5 41.78 32.76 24.98
C VAL A 5 40.93 32.98 23.72
N LEU A 6 41.49 33.55 22.66
CA LEU A 6 40.80 33.77 21.38
C LEU A 6 40.46 32.45 20.65
N LEU A 7 41.31 31.42 20.78
CA LEU A 7 41.04 30.10 20.20
C LEU A 7 39.91 29.38 20.95
N LEU A 8 39.95 29.35 22.29
CA LEU A 8 38.87 28.78 23.11
C LEU A 8 37.51 29.47 22.89
N GLN A 9 37.52 30.78 22.64
CA GLN A 9 36.31 31.56 22.40
C GLN A 9 35.76 31.35 20.98
N ARG A 10 36.63 31.17 19.97
CA ARG A 10 36.25 30.78 18.60
C ARG A 10 35.68 29.37 18.55
N ASP A 11 36.26 28.43 19.29
CA ASP A 11 35.77 27.06 19.41
C ASP A 11 34.42 27.00 20.14
N SER A 12 34.23 27.81 21.19
CA SER A 12 32.95 27.93 21.89
C SER A 12 31.83 28.47 20.99
N VAL A 13 32.12 29.45 20.13
CA VAL A 13 31.15 30.00 19.18
C VAL A 13 30.84 28.98 18.08
N LEU A 14 31.84 28.28 17.54
CA LEU A 14 31.65 27.22 16.55
C LEU A 14 30.81 26.06 17.11
N MET A 15 31.08 25.65 18.36
CA MET A 15 30.33 24.60 19.06
C MET A 15 28.88 25.03 19.32
N LYS A 16 28.63 26.30 19.65
CA LYS A 16 27.26 26.84 19.78
C LYS A 16 26.53 26.94 18.45
N LEU A 17 27.22 27.35 17.37
CA LEU A 17 26.64 27.42 16.02
C LEU A 17 26.27 26.02 15.50
N SER A 18 27.14 25.04 15.73
CA SER A 18 26.88 23.64 15.36
C SER A 18 25.77 23.01 16.20
N LEU A 19 25.67 23.32 17.50
CA LEU A 19 24.51 22.92 18.32
C LEU A 19 23.20 23.52 17.80
N MET A 20 23.21 24.80 17.40
CA MET A 20 22.04 25.46 16.82
C MET A 20 21.65 24.87 15.46
N LEU A 21 22.62 24.53 14.61
CA LEU A 21 22.38 23.85 13.33
C LEU A 21 21.78 22.44 13.53
N ILE A 22 22.22 21.70 14.55
CA ILE A 22 21.65 20.40 14.92
C ILE A 22 20.20 20.55 15.44
N LEU A 23 19.91 21.61 16.20
CA LEU A 23 18.57 21.91 16.70
C LEU A 23 17.60 22.37 15.60
N ILE A 24 18.11 23.07 14.57
CA ILE A 24 17.34 23.44 13.37
C ILE A 24 17.15 22.22 12.44
N GLY A 25 18.13 21.31 12.39
CA GLY A 25 18.11 20.11 11.54
C GLY A 25 17.35 18.90 12.07
N SER A 26 16.92 18.89 13.33
CA SER A 26 16.26 17.73 13.96
C SER A 26 14.75 17.89 14.18
N GLY A 27 14.15 18.98 13.70
CA GLY A 27 12.71 19.21 13.79
C GLY A 27 11.92 18.47 12.71
N SER A 28 11.86 17.14 12.77
CA SER A 28 10.82 16.40 12.02
C SER A 28 9.46 16.76 12.62
N THR A 29 8.67 17.55 11.90
CA THR A 29 7.27 17.80 12.24
C THR A 29 6.49 16.52 11.99
N HIS A 30 6.38 15.64 12.99
CA HIS A 30 5.50 14.47 12.88
C HIS A 30 4.04 14.94 13.00
N ASN A 31 3.34 15.06 11.88
CA ASN A 31 1.88 15.17 11.95
C ASN A 31 1.32 13.80 12.33
N GLN A 32 0.21 13.77 13.10
CA GLN A 32 -0.53 12.53 13.43
C GLN A 32 -0.87 11.72 12.16
N CYS A 33 -0.94 12.41 11.03
CA CYS A 33 -1.26 11.93 9.69
C CYS A 33 -0.04 11.58 8.81
N ASP A 34 1.19 11.84 9.28
CA ASP A 34 2.44 11.45 8.60
C ASP A 34 2.93 10.06 9.05
N GLY A 35 2.42 9.56 10.19
CA GLY A 35 2.63 8.19 10.64
C GLY A 35 1.92 7.12 9.81
N GLU A 36 1.23 7.52 8.73
CA GLU A 36 0.44 6.67 7.83
C GLU A 36 1.17 6.31 6.53
N ASN A 37 2.45 6.66 6.39
CA ASN A 37 3.26 6.14 5.28
C ASN A 37 3.75 4.72 5.58
N LEU A 38 2.81 3.83 5.90
CA LEU A 38 3.09 2.41 6.05
C LEU A 38 3.34 1.83 4.66
N SER A 39 4.34 0.98 4.55
CA SER A 39 4.63 0.23 3.33
C SER A 39 5.44 -1.00 3.73
N CYS A 40 5.34 -2.08 2.96
CA CYS A 40 6.13 -3.27 3.20
C CYS A 40 7.61 -3.07 2.83
N GLY A 41 7.95 -2.06 2.04
CA GLY A 41 9.33 -1.74 1.72
C GLY A 41 9.47 -0.75 0.56
N PRO A 42 10.70 -0.50 0.09
CA PRO A 42 10.93 0.27 -1.12
C PRO A 42 10.18 -0.35 -2.30
N ASN A 43 9.61 0.49 -3.17
CA ASN A 43 8.82 0.08 -4.34
C ASN A 43 7.52 -0.70 -4.04
N GLN A 44 7.05 -0.68 -2.80
CA GLN A 44 5.75 -1.24 -2.42
C GLN A 44 4.70 -0.14 -2.26
N PRO A 45 3.41 -0.45 -2.52
CA PRO A 45 2.34 0.52 -2.39
C PRO A 45 2.27 1.07 -0.96
N LEU A 46 1.93 2.35 -0.84
CA LEU A 46 1.61 2.94 0.46
C LEU A 46 0.30 2.35 0.97
N ILE A 47 0.32 1.91 2.23
CA ILE A 47 -0.79 1.29 2.93
C ILE A 47 -1.43 2.35 3.82
N ARG A 48 -2.70 2.64 3.55
CA ARG A 48 -3.54 3.60 4.23
C ARG A 48 -4.93 3.01 4.42
N PHE A 49 -5.75 3.71 5.18
CA PHE A 49 -7.17 3.40 5.29
C PHE A 49 -7.81 3.24 3.88
N PRO A 50 -8.63 2.20 3.64
CA PRO A 50 -9.24 1.29 4.63
C PRO A 50 -8.43 0.04 4.97
N PHE A 51 -7.26 -0.13 4.36
CA PHE A 51 -6.44 -1.32 4.55
C PHE A 51 -5.76 -1.30 5.92
N GLN A 52 -5.76 -2.45 6.58
CA GLN A 52 -5.09 -2.65 7.86
C GLN A 52 -3.90 -3.58 7.66
N LEU A 53 -2.70 -3.11 8.00
CA LEU A 53 -1.51 -3.94 7.99
C LEU A 53 -1.48 -4.83 9.24
N VAL A 54 -1.36 -6.14 9.05
CA VAL A 54 -1.29 -7.15 10.12
C VAL A 54 0.02 -7.93 10.02
N LYS A 55 0.58 -8.33 11.17
CA LYS A 55 1.86 -9.06 11.24
C LYS A 55 1.70 -10.57 11.03
N GLU A 56 0.64 -11.18 11.56
CA GLU A 56 0.37 -12.63 11.47
C GLU A 56 -1.15 -12.89 11.48
N MET A 57 -1.64 -13.84 10.68
CA MET A 57 -3.05 -14.27 10.69
C MET A 57 -3.29 -15.16 11.92
N LYS A 58 -3.76 -14.58 13.03
CA LYS A 58 -4.46 -15.36 14.06
C LYS A 58 -5.94 -15.50 13.72
N GLU A 59 -6.55 -14.45 13.18
CA GLU A 59 -7.88 -14.48 12.58
C GLU A 59 -7.86 -13.55 11.35
N PRO A 60 -8.33 -14.00 10.16
CA PRO A 60 -8.49 -13.12 9.02
C PRO A 60 -9.47 -12.01 9.37
N CYS A 61 -9.23 -10.82 8.87
CA CYS A 61 -10.16 -9.71 9.01
C CYS A 61 -11.46 -10.04 8.29
N SER A 62 -12.61 -9.79 8.92
CA SER A 62 -13.88 -9.96 8.23
C SER A 62 -14.31 -8.65 7.57
N TYR A 63 -15.00 -8.80 6.45
CA TYR A 63 -15.52 -7.69 5.68
C TYR A 63 -16.41 -6.80 6.56
N PRO A 64 -16.29 -5.45 6.52
CA PRO A 64 -15.61 -4.65 5.50
C PRO A 64 -14.14 -4.31 5.77
N ARG A 65 -13.50 -4.94 6.77
CA ARG A 65 -12.06 -4.74 7.02
C ARG A 65 -11.25 -5.53 6.00
N LEU A 66 -10.34 -4.84 5.32
CA LEU A 66 -9.42 -5.43 4.35
C LEU A 66 -8.03 -5.44 4.94
N CYS A 67 -7.42 -6.62 5.03
CA CYS A 67 -6.13 -6.78 5.69
C CYS A 67 -5.01 -7.13 4.73
N LEU A 68 -3.89 -6.46 4.93
CA LEU A 68 -2.65 -6.66 4.19
C LEU A 68 -1.58 -7.21 5.14
N SER A 69 -0.64 -7.96 4.60
CA SER A 69 0.59 -8.36 5.31
C SER A 69 1.80 -8.10 4.45
N CYS A 70 2.96 -8.00 5.10
CA CYS A 70 4.24 -7.99 4.42
C CYS A 70 4.86 -9.39 4.44
N THR A 71 5.37 -9.85 3.29
CA THR A 71 6.22 -11.05 3.25
C THR A 71 7.63 -10.74 3.76
N GLU A 72 8.44 -11.77 4.01
CA GLU A 72 9.86 -11.62 4.33
C GLU A 72 10.66 -10.90 3.22
N LYS A 73 10.16 -10.96 1.98
CA LYS A 73 10.71 -10.26 0.82
C LYS A 73 10.18 -8.84 0.68
N ASN A 74 9.49 -8.32 1.69
CA ASN A 74 8.85 -7.02 1.69
C ASN A 74 7.73 -6.89 0.64
N GLU A 75 7.09 -7.98 0.21
CA GLU A 75 5.96 -7.89 -0.73
C GLU A 75 4.65 -7.66 0.03
N THR A 76 3.81 -6.78 -0.50
CA THR A 76 2.49 -6.49 0.06
C THR A 76 1.49 -7.54 -0.41
N MET A 77 0.85 -8.24 0.52
CA MET A 77 -0.12 -9.30 0.22
C MET A 77 -1.49 -8.95 0.77
N LEU A 78 -2.53 -9.07 -0.05
CA LEU A 78 -3.93 -9.07 0.38
C LEU A 78 -4.25 -10.44 0.98
N LEU A 79 -4.70 -10.42 2.23
CA LEU A 79 -5.06 -11.61 2.98
C LEU A 79 -6.54 -11.90 2.83
N LEU A 80 -6.85 -13.08 2.27
CA LEU A 80 -8.20 -13.61 2.20
C LEU A 80 -8.26 -14.96 2.93
N PRO A 81 -9.43 -15.43 3.36
CA PRO A 81 -9.53 -16.68 4.12
C PRO A 81 -8.92 -17.90 3.43
N THR A 82 -9.04 -17.99 2.09
CA THR A 82 -8.59 -19.18 1.33
C THR A 82 -7.45 -18.90 0.35
N ILE A 83 -7.20 -17.64 0.01
CA ILE A 83 -6.17 -17.25 -0.95
C ILE A 83 -5.35 -16.06 -0.46
N LYS A 84 -4.16 -15.91 -1.02
CA LYS A 84 -3.33 -14.71 -0.87
C LYS A 84 -3.04 -14.19 -2.26
N LEU A 85 -3.22 -12.89 -2.45
CA LEU A 85 -2.94 -12.20 -3.71
C LEU A 85 -1.92 -11.11 -3.44
N GLN A 86 -0.94 -10.96 -4.30
CA GLN A 86 0.03 -9.88 -4.19
C GLN A 86 -0.60 -8.58 -4.64
N VAL A 87 -0.38 -7.51 -3.87
CA VAL A 87 -0.82 -6.16 -4.21
C VAL A 87 0.29 -5.47 -4.98
N ILE A 88 0.02 -5.13 -6.23
CA ILE A 88 0.95 -4.41 -7.09
C ILE A 88 0.84 -2.90 -6.82
N ASP A 89 -0.39 -2.39 -6.77
CA ASP A 89 -0.66 -0.97 -6.57
C ASP A 89 -2.03 -0.74 -5.91
N ILE A 90 -2.16 0.40 -5.23
CA ILE A 90 -3.39 0.84 -4.56
C ILE A 90 -3.69 2.28 -4.97
N ASN A 91 -4.76 2.46 -5.75
CA ASN A 91 -5.26 3.76 -6.15
C ASN A 91 -6.41 4.21 -5.22
N TYR A 92 -6.07 4.97 -4.19
CA TYR A 92 -7.04 5.49 -3.21
C TYR A 92 -8.07 6.45 -3.82
N GLN A 93 -7.69 7.26 -4.82
CA GLN A 93 -8.62 8.21 -5.46
C GLN A 93 -9.75 7.49 -6.22
N ARG A 94 -9.40 6.41 -6.92
CA ARG A 94 -10.35 5.59 -7.68
C ARG A 94 -10.93 4.43 -6.86
N LYS A 95 -10.49 4.30 -5.61
CA LYS A 95 -10.79 3.17 -4.70
C LYS A 95 -10.53 1.82 -5.37
N GLY A 96 -9.39 1.70 -6.07
CA GLY A 96 -9.03 0.53 -6.88
C GLY A 96 -7.72 -0.12 -6.45
N ILE A 97 -7.67 -1.45 -6.46
CA ILE A 97 -6.51 -2.27 -6.08
C ILE A 97 -6.11 -3.15 -7.27
N PHE A 98 -4.81 -3.20 -7.55
CA PHE A 98 -4.22 -4.10 -8.55
C PHE A 98 -3.62 -5.32 -7.85
N LEU A 99 -4.07 -6.49 -8.27
CA LEU A 99 -3.73 -7.77 -7.66
C LEU A 99 -3.10 -8.70 -8.69
N THR A 100 -2.10 -9.47 -8.27
CA THR A 100 -1.55 -10.57 -9.05
C THR A 100 -1.43 -11.83 -8.21
N GLU A 101 -1.39 -12.97 -8.89
CA GLU A 101 -1.03 -14.24 -8.30
C GLU A 101 0.49 -14.40 -8.46
N PRO A 102 1.27 -14.61 -7.37
CA PRO A 102 2.74 -14.62 -7.44
C PRO A 102 3.36 -15.69 -8.37
N GLU A 103 2.66 -16.80 -8.59
CA GLU A 103 3.10 -17.88 -9.50
C GLU A 103 2.55 -17.71 -10.91
N ASN A 104 1.89 -16.57 -11.18
CA ASN A 104 1.17 -16.27 -12.43
C ASN A 104 0.15 -17.36 -12.80
N CYS A 105 -0.38 -18.06 -11.79
CA CYS A 105 -1.27 -19.20 -11.96
C CYS A 105 -2.71 -18.86 -11.58
N PHE A 106 -3.17 -17.73 -12.08
CA PHE A 106 -4.42 -17.11 -11.65
C PHE A 106 -5.64 -18.00 -11.90
N SER A 107 -5.60 -18.80 -12.97
CA SER A 107 -6.65 -19.72 -13.38
C SER A 107 -6.99 -20.78 -12.31
N ASN A 108 -5.98 -21.32 -11.62
CA ASN A 108 -6.18 -22.34 -10.58
C ASN A 108 -6.92 -21.80 -9.35
N LYS A 109 -6.78 -20.49 -9.06
CA LYS A 109 -7.42 -19.82 -7.92
C LYS A 109 -8.68 -19.04 -8.32
N PHE A 110 -9.03 -19.03 -9.61
CA PHE A 110 -10.05 -18.14 -10.16
C PHE A 110 -11.42 -18.29 -9.49
N MET A 111 -11.86 -19.52 -9.21
CA MET A 111 -13.13 -19.75 -8.50
C MET A 111 -13.14 -19.15 -7.09
N GLN A 112 -12.02 -19.23 -6.38
CA GLN A 112 -11.89 -18.63 -5.05
C GLN A 112 -11.90 -17.10 -5.12
N ILE A 113 -11.34 -16.54 -6.19
CA ILE A 113 -11.30 -15.10 -6.46
C ILE A 113 -12.70 -14.58 -6.79
N ILE A 114 -13.48 -15.28 -7.63
CA ILE A 114 -14.89 -14.93 -7.88
C ILE A 114 -15.67 -14.89 -6.56
N ASN A 115 -15.57 -15.95 -5.76
CA ASN A 115 -16.27 -16.02 -4.47
C ASN A 115 -15.87 -14.87 -3.54
N PHE A 116 -14.58 -14.52 -3.51
CA PHE A 116 -14.08 -13.37 -2.78
C PHE A 116 -14.69 -12.06 -3.28
N VAL A 117 -14.61 -11.80 -4.58
CA VAL A 117 -15.13 -10.56 -5.19
C VAL A 117 -16.60 -10.37 -4.84
N GLN A 118 -17.40 -11.43 -4.93
CA GLN A 118 -18.82 -11.40 -4.58
C GLN A 118 -19.04 -11.17 -3.07
N SER A 119 -18.34 -11.93 -2.22
CA SER A 119 -18.51 -11.86 -0.75
C SER A 119 -18.11 -10.51 -0.17
N TYR A 120 -17.04 -9.92 -0.70
CA TYR A 120 -16.52 -8.62 -0.28
C TYR A 120 -17.08 -7.46 -1.12
N GLN A 121 -18.03 -7.73 -2.02
CA GLN A 121 -18.73 -6.72 -2.83
C GLN A 121 -17.76 -5.82 -3.61
N PHE A 122 -16.66 -6.39 -4.11
CA PHE A 122 -15.77 -5.68 -5.04
C PHE A 122 -16.44 -5.59 -6.40
N GLU A 123 -16.14 -4.52 -7.13
CA GLU A 123 -16.55 -4.37 -8.54
C GLU A 123 -15.33 -4.48 -9.43
N SER A 124 -15.45 -5.26 -10.51
CA SER A 124 -14.50 -5.20 -11.61
C SER A 124 -14.86 -4.02 -12.49
N LEU A 125 -13.92 -3.11 -12.74
CA LEU A 125 -14.09 -2.18 -13.85
C LEU A 125 -13.98 -2.99 -15.14
N TYR A 126 -14.85 -2.66 -16.08
CA TYR A 126 -14.95 -3.26 -17.41
C TYR A 126 -15.67 -4.61 -17.40
N TYR A 127 -16.58 -4.72 -18.37
CA TYR A 127 -17.31 -5.90 -18.81
C TYR A 127 -18.71 -6.08 -18.23
N GLU A 128 -19.67 -6.16 -19.15
CA GLU A 128 -20.99 -6.71 -18.88
C GLU A 128 -20.85 -8.16 -18.42
N PRO A 129 -21.89 -8.78 -17.83
CA PRO A 129 -21.82 -10.18 -17.46
C PRO A 129 -21.48 -11.04 -18.70
N HIS A 130 -20.28 -11.63 -18.69
CA HIS A 130 -19.85 -12.58 -19.70
C HIS A 130 -19.66 -13.94 -19.07
N ASN A 131 -19.94 -14.98 -19.85
CA ASN A 131 -19.59 -16.33 -19.46
C ASN A 131 -18.11 -16.52 -19.80
N LEU A 132 -17.36 -17.10 -18.88
CA LEU A 132 -15.99 -17.52 -19.14
C LEU A 132 -15.98 -19.03 -19.38
N SER A 133 -15.24 -19.45 -20.39
CA SER A 133 -15.01 -20.86 -20.68
C SER A 133 -13.73 -21.34 -20.00
N ILE A 134 -13.84 -22.43 -19.24
CA ILE A 134 -12.72 -23.11 -18.59
C ILE A 134 -12.26 -24.29 -19.45
N PHE A 135 -10.96 -24.36 -19.73
CA PHE A 135 -10.33 -25.40 -20.53
C PHE A 135 -9.25 -26.12 -19.72
N ASN A 136 -9.16 -27.43 -19.92
CA ASN A 136 -8.06 -28.25 -19.44
C ASN A 136 -7.06 -28.50 -20.57
N CYS A 137 -5.85 -27.97 -20.42
CA CYS A 137 -4.76 -28.04 -21.38
C CYS A 137 -3.63 -28.99 -20.92
N THR A 138 -3.87 -29.88 -19.94
CA THR A 138 -2.86 -30.85 -19.46
C THR A 138 -2.28 -31.69 -20.61
N SER A 139 -3.09 -32.00 -21.62
CA SER A 139 -2.71 -32.80 -22.79
C SER A 139 -2.21 -31.96 -23.98
N ALA A 140 -2.08 -30.63 -23.84
CA ALA A 140 -1.73 -29.75 -24.95
C ALA A 140 -0.31 -30.00 -25.49
N GLY A 141 0.58 -30.61 -24.69
CA GLY A 141 1.93 -31.01 -25.11
C GLY A 141 2.90 -29.84 -25.40
N HIS A 142 2.42 -28.60 -25.30
CA HIS A 142 3.17 -27.37 -25.51
C HIS A 142 3.12 -26.51 -24.25
N ARG A 143 4.23 -25.84 -23.93
CA ARG A 143 4.35 -25.01 -22.71
C ARG A 143 3.54 -23.71 -22.80
N TYR A 144 3.39 -23.16 -23.99
CA TYR A 144 2.68 -21.92 -24.27
C TYR A 144 1.78 -22.09 -25.49
N LEU A 145 0.63 -21.43 -25.51
CA LEU A 145 -0.23 -21.37 -26.69
C LEU A 145 0.43 -20.53 -27.78
N ARG A 146 0.34 -20.93 -29.05
CA ARG A 146 1.04 -20.20 -30.14
C ARG A 146 0.47 -18.81 -30.41
N TYR A 147 -0.78 -18.57 -30.02
CA TYR A 147 -1.46 -17.29 -30.22
C TYR A 147 -0.81 -16.14 -29.45
N ARG A 148 -0.17 -16.43 -28.30
CA ARG A 148 0.47 -15.43 -27.45
C ARG A 148 1.85 -15.95 -27.09
N ALA A 149 2.87 -15.43 -27.77
CA ALA A 149 4.27 -15.72 -27.50
C ALA A 149 4.94 -14.44 -26.98
N ASP A 150 4.49 -13.99 -25.80
CA ASP A 150 5.08 -12.86 -25.08
C ASP A 150 5.45 -13.26 -23.65
N SER A 151 6.08 -12.35 -22.90
CA SER A 151 6.48 -12.61 -21.51
C SER A 151 5.30 -12.81 -20.54
N TYR A 152 4.07 -12.59 -20.99
CA TYR A 152 2.85 -12.67 -20.17
C TYR A 152 2.04 -13.94 -20.44
N SER A 153 2.58 -14.85 -21.26
CA SER A 153 1.88 -16.06 -21.67
C SER A 153 1.85 -17.09 -20.53
N GLN A 154 0.67 -17.64 -20.22
CA GLN A 154 0.53 -18.69 -19.21
C GLN A 154 1.40 -19.91 -19.52
N ASP A 155 2.17 -20.34 -18.52
CA ASP A 155 2.87 -21.62 -18.57
C ASP A 155 1.87 -22.76 -18.35
N LEU A 156 1.45 -23.42 -19.43
CA LEU A 156 0.49 -24.52 -19.39
C LEU A 156 1.03 -25.79 -18.70
N VAL A 157 2.35 -25.91 -18.52
CA VAL A 157 2.94 -27.02 -17.74
C VAL A 157 2.72 -26.80 -16.26
N SER A 158 2.91 -25.56 -15.80
CA SER A 158 2.74 -25.19 -14.39
C SER A 158 1.25 -24.94 -14.06
N CYS A 159 0.50 -24.43 -15.02
CA CYS A 159 -0.89 -23.98 -14.91
C CYS A 159 -1.69 -24.54 -16.08
N PRO A 160 -2.15 -25.81 -16.03
CA PRO A 160 -2.81 -26.45 -17.17
C PRO A 160 -4.25 -25.99 -17.39
N ILE A 161 -4.83 -25.20 -16.47
CA ILE A 161 -6.20 -24.67 -16.62
C ILE A 161 -6.15 -23.33 -17.35
N PHE A 162 -6.77 -23.24 -18.52
CA PHE A 162 -6.86 -22.01 -19.29
C PHE A 162 -8.28 -21.41 -19.21
N ILE A 163 -8.38 -20.09 -19.17
CA ILE A 163 -9.66 -19.37 -19.06
C ILE A 163 -9.72 -18.34 -20.19
N SER A 164 -10.84 -18.31 -20.90
CA SER A 164 -11.12 -17.32 -21.97
C SER A 164 -12.57 -16.86 -21.92
N ASP A 165 -12.89 -15.80 -22.66
CA ASP A 165 -14.28 -15.42 -22.86
C ASP A 165 -15.01 -16.53 -23.63
N SER A 166 -16.26 -16.82 -23.29
CA SER A 166 -17.01 -17.89 -23.95
C SER A 166 -17.30 -17.60 -25.42
N LEU A 167 -17.21 -16.34 -25.85
CA LEU A 167 -17.34 -15.91 -27.24
C LEU A 167 -16.02 -16.00 -28.02
N ASP A 168 -14.89 -16.26 -27.34
CA ASP A 168 -13.60 -16.37 -28.00
C ASP A 168 -13.54 -17.60 -28.92
N SER A 169 -12.83 -17.43 -30.04
CA SER A 169 -12.63 -18.52 -30.99
C SER A 169 -11.53 -19.46 -30.50
N VAL A 170 -11.92 -20.72 -30.23
CA VAL A 170 -11.01 -21.84 -29.89
C VAL A 170 -9.86 -21.96 -30.88
N LEU A 171 -10.12 -21.77 -32.17
CA LEU A 171 -9.10 -21.85 -33.22
C LEU A 171 -8.12 -20.67 -33.16
N LYS A 172 -8.62 -19.44 -32.93
CA LYS A 172 -7.74 -18.26 -32.83
C LYS A 172 -6.84 -18.35 -31.61
N LEU A 173 -7.35 -18.87 -30.50
CA LEU A 173 -6.61 -19.05 -29.25
C LEU A 173 -5.70 -20.29 -29.22
N ASP A 174 -5.65 -21.10 -30.28
CA ASP A 174 -4.86 -22.34 -30.35
C ASP A 174 -5.25 -23.37 -29.26
N LEU A 175 -6.54 -23.39 -28.88
CA LEU A 175 -7.08 -24.23 -27.81
C LEU A 175 -7.53 -25.62 -28.32
N THR A 176 -7.19 -26.00 -29.55
CA THR A 176 -7.63 -27.27 -30.16
C THR A 176 -7.09 -28.50 -29.44
N SER A 177 -5.95 -28.37 -28.76
CA SER A 177 -5.35 -29.44 -27.95
C SER A 177 -5.83 -29.45 -26.50
N CYS A 178 -6.72 -28.51 -26.12
CA CYS A 178 -7.31 -28.42 -24.80
C CYS A 178 -8.76 -28.92 -24.82
N THR A 179 -9.22 -29.46 -23.69
CA THR A 179 -10.60 -29.91 -23.52
C THR A 179 -11.41 -28.85 -22.80
N LYS A 180 -12.48 -28.33 -23.43
CA LYS A 180 -13.44 -27.46 -22.75
C LYS A 180 -14.12 -28.23 -21.62
N MET A 181 -14.06 -27.72 -20.39
CA MET A 181 -14.66 -28.34 -19.21
C MET A 181 -16.08 -27.84 -19.00
N PHE A 182 -16.26 -26.53 -18.82
CA PHE A 182 -17.54 -25.90 -18.53
C PHE A 182 -17.47 -24.38 -18.72
N ASP A 183 -18.64 -23.73 -18.73
CA ASP A 183 -18.78 -22.28 -18.73
C ASP A 183 -19.26 -21.79 -17.36
N ILE A 184 -18.79 -20.63 -16.93
CA ILE A 184 -19.22 -19.99 -15.69
C ILE A 184 -19.62 -18.53 -15.94
N PRO A 185 -20.72 -18.04 -15.35
CA PRO A 185 -20.96 -16.60 -15.28
C PRO A 185 -19.92 -15.97 -14.35
N SER A 186 -19.22 -14.94 -14.81
CA SER A 186 -18.17 -14.29 -14.02
C SER A 186 -18.52 -12.82 -13.75
N PRO A 187 -18.42 -12.35 -12.49
CA PRO A 187 -18.55 -10.93 -12.15
C PRO A 187 -17.28 -10.12 -12.50
N ILE A 188 -16.21 -10.80 -12.93
CA ILE A 188 -14.93 -10.21 -13.27
C ILE A 188 -14.47 -10.70 -14.64
N GLY A 189 -13.87 -9.81 -15.42
CA GLY A 189 -13.12 -10.21 -16.61
C GLY A 189 -11.88 -11.01 -16.21
N PHE A 190 -11.46 -11.92 -17.09
CA PHE A 190 -10.17 -12.60 -16.95
C PHE A 190 -9.33 -12.33 -18.19
N THR A 191 -8.12 -11.85 -17.99
CA THR A 191 -7.11 -11.77 -19.06
C THR A 191 -5.83 -12.35 -18.51
N ASP A 192 -5.44 -13.49 -19.09
CA ASP A 192 -4.21 -14.16 -18.72
C ASP A 192 -3.01 -13.22 -18.76
N GLY A 193 -2.14 -13.32 -17.75
CA GLY A 193 -0.92 -12.52 -17.60
C GLY A 193 -1.12 -11.05 -17.18
N TYR A 194 -2.36 -10.58 -17.04
CA TYR A 194 -2.64 -9.21 -16.59
C TYR A 194 -3.07 -9.16 -15.12
N PRO A 195 -2.65 -8.13 -14.37
CA PRO A 195 -3.15 -7.91 -13.02
C PRO A 195 -4.67 -7.74 -12.97
N LEU A 196 -5.30 -8.35 -11.97
CA LEU A 196 -6.71 -8.13 -11.68
C LEU A 196 -6.89 -6.76 -11.01
N TYR A 197 -7.75 -5.93 -11.60
CA TYR A 197 -8.13 -4.65 -11.01
C TYR A 197 -9.52 -4.74 -10.37
N LEU A 198 -9.61 -4.45 -9.08
CA LEU A 198 -10.87 -4.45 -8.33
C LEU A 198 -11.11 -3.11 -7.64
N LYS A 199 -12.38 -2.69 -7.58
CA LYS A 199 -12.82 -1.53 -6.79
C LYS A 199 -13.44 -1.94 -5.48
N TRP A 200 -13.07 -1.27 -4.40
CA TRP A 200 -13.74 -1.39 -3.10
C TRP A 200 -14.68 -0.20 -2.86
N PHE A 201 -15.83 -0.47 -2.22
CA PHE A 201 -16.80 0.58 -1.88
C PHE A 201 -16.90 0.86 -0.39
N LYS A 202 -16.76 -0.19 0.41
CA LYS A 202 -16.76 -0.07 1.86
C LYS A 202 -15.34 -0.10 2.41
N PRO A 203 -15.09 0.63 3.50
CA PRO A 203 -15.97 1.63 4.11
C PRO A 203 -16.03 2.95 3.32
N ASN A 204 -17.14 3.68 3.46
CA ASN A 204 -17.32 4.98 2.80
C ASN A 204 -16.70 6.12 3.62
N CYS A 205 -15.50 6.57 3.24
CA CYS A 205 -14.79 7.67 3.92
C CYS A 205 -15.22 9.09 3.48
N SER A 206 -16.10 9.20 2.48
CA SER A 206 -16.36 10.47 1.78
C SER A 206 -16.90 11.57 2.72
N GLU A 207 -17.66 11.20 3.76
CA GLU A 207 -18.20 12.16 4.72
C GLU A 207 -17.10 12.80 5.60
N CYS A 208 -16.11 12.02 6.03
CA CYS A 208 -14.99 12.55 6.79
C CYS A 208 -14.11 13.43 5.90
N GLU A 209 -13.83 12.97 4.68
CA GLU A 209 -13.02 13.70 3.69
C GLU A 209 -13.65 15.05 3.34
N ALA A 210 -14.98 15.10 3.18
CA ALA A 210 -15.71 16.35 2.94
C ALA A 210 -15.59 17.36 4.09
N LYS A 211 -15.38 16.89 5.32
CA LYS A 211 -15.12 17.72 6.52
C LYS A 211 -13.63 18.05 6.70
N GLY A 212 -12.77 17.68 5.75
CA GLY A 212 -11.31 17.84 5.86
C GLY A 212 -10.66 16.92 6.91
N LYS A 213 -11.37 15.85 7.31
CA LYS A 213 -10.94 14.86 8.31
C LYS A 213 -10.52 13.56 7.64
N ARG A 214 -9.79 12.71 8.36
CA ARG A 214 -9.45 11.35 7.92
C ARG A 214 -10.33 10.29 8.59
N CYS A 215 -10.40 9.11 7.97
CA CYS A 215 -11.12 7.96 8.53
C CYS A 215 -10.18 6.98 9.19
N LYS A 216 -10.67 6.38 10.27
CA LYS A 216 -10.08 5.18 10.87
C LYS A 216 -11.19 4.23 11.32
N TRP A 217 -10.83 2.98 11.51
CA TRP A 217 -11.73 1.98 12.10
C TRP A 217 -11.97 2.30 13.57
N LYS A 218 -13.22 2.15 14.04
CA LYS A 218 -13.50 2.22 15.48
C LYS A 218 -12.84 1.05 16.21
N THR A 219 -12.29 1.34 17.39
CA THR A 219 -11.58 0.35 18.23
C THR A 219 -12.53 -0.42 19.15
N ASN A 220 -13.67 0.18 19.51
CA ASN A 220 -14.66 -0.40 20.42
C ASN A 220 -16.00 -0.54 19.69
N ASN A 221 -16.41 -1.78 19.38
CA ASN A 221 -17.80 -2.28 19.44
C ASN A 221 -17.97 -3.58 18.62
N ASP A 222 -18.88 -4.42 19.10
CA ASP A 222 -19.39 -5.69 18.55
C ASP A 222 -19.97 -5.64 17.12
N THR A 223 -19.88 -4.49 16.43
CA THR A 223 -20.30 -4.30 15.04
C THR A 223 -19.09 -4.10 14.15
N GLU A 224 -18.68 -5.18 13.50
CA GLU A 224 -17.61 -5.19 12.52
C GLU A 224 -17.94 -4.26 11.34
N GLY A 225 -17.12 -3.20 11.16
CA GLY A 225 -17.21 -2.32 9.98
C GLY A 225 -17.50 -0.84 10.23
N ASP A 226 -17.58 -0.40 11.48
CA ASP A 226 -17.79 1.02 11.81
C ASP A 226 -16.51 1.86 11.67
N ILE A 227 -16.68 3.07 11.14
CA ILE A 227 -15.62 4.08 10.97
C ILE A 227 -15.87 5.32 11.81
N GLU A 228 -14.81 6.05 12.13
CA GLU A 228 -14.90 7.38 12.76
C GLU A 228 -13.97 8.38 12.08
N CYS A 229 -14.38 9.66 12.09
CA CYS A 229 -13.59 10.76 11.55
C CYS A 229 -12.64 11.31 12.62
N PHE A 230 -11.39 11.60 12.26
CA PHE A 230 -10.43 12.25 13.15
C PHE A 230 -9.67 13.37 12.44
N GLU A 231 -9.20 14.34 13.22
CA GLU A 231 -8.47 15.49 12.72
C GLU A 231 -6.96 15.21 12.68
N CYS A 232 -6.33 15.63 11.57
CA CYS A 232 -4.89 15.64 11.45
C CYS A 232 -4.29 16.79 12.27
N THR A 233 -3.93 16.53 13.52
CA THR A 233 -3.20 17.52 14.32
C THR A 233 -1.73 17.57 13.86
N ARG A 234 -1.27 18.76 13.48
CA ARG A 234 0.17 19.02 13.33
C ARG A 234 0.75 19.14 14.74
N LYS A 235 1.65 18.23 15.15
CA LYS A 235 2.39 18.45 16.39
C LYS A 235 3.36 19.60 16.16
N ARG A 236 2.93 20.83 16.49
CA ARG A 236 3.86 21.95 16.65
C ARG A 236 4.68 21.64 17.90
N ILE A 237 5.96 21.35 17.74
CA ILE A 237 6.90 21.38 18.86
C ILE A 237 6.92 22.82 19.35
N HIS A 238 6.29 23.07 20.50
CA HIS A 238 6.32 24.37 21.14
C HIS A 238 7.71 24.53 21.78
N VAL A 239 8.65 25.15 21.07
CA VAL A 239 9.91 25.55 21.69
C VAL A 239 9.53 26.61 22.73
N SER A 240 9.66 26.28 24.01
CA SER A 240 9.46 27.25 25.09
C SER A 240 10.40 28.43 24.87
N LYS A 241 9.86 29.66 24.89
CA LYS A 241 10.66 30.90 24.79
C LYS A 241 11.63 31.11 25.98
N SER A 242 11.68 30.18 26.94
CA SER A 242 12.46 30.29 28.18
C SER A 242 13.95 29.95 28.06
N LEU A 243 14.49 29.69 26.86
CA LEU A 243 15.92 29.36 26.67
C LEU A 243 16.71 30.40 25.86
N ILE A 244 16.28 31.66 25.88
CA ILE A 244 17.15 32.79 25.49
C ILE A 244 17.71 33.41 26.77
N PHE A 245 18.73 32.79 27.36
CA PHE A 245 19.58 33.49 28.34
C PHE A 245 20.49 34.44 27.57
N ALA A 246 20.10 35.72 27.51
CA ALA A 246 20.97 36.81 27.10
C ALA A 246 22.06 36.97 28.17
N THR A 247 23.31 36.64 27.84
CA THR A 247 24.46 37.09 28.64
C THR A 247 24.72 38.54 28.28
N THR A 248 24.12 39.46 29.03
CA THR A 248 24.52 40.87 29.02
C THR A 248 25.88 40.98 29.71
N GLY A 249 26.95 40.89 28.92
CA GLY A 249 28.29 41.28 29.36
C GLY A 249 28.37 42.80 29.46
N HIS A 250 28.30 43.30 30.69
CA HIS A 250 28.63 44.68 31.03
C HIS A 250 30.11 44.93 30.70
N ILE A 251 30.38 45.75 29.69
CA ILE A 251 31.66 46.46 29.60
C ILE A 251 31.47 47.74 30.42
N ARG A 252 32.13 47.82 31.57
CA ARG A 252 32.28 49.08 32.31
C ARG A 252 33.75 49.26 32.63
N ASP A 253 34.38 50.07 31.80
CA ASP A 253 35.74 50.59 31.97
C ASP A 253 35.87 51.41 33.25
N SER A 254 37.03 51.32 33.90
CA SER A 254 37.57 52.41 34.70
C SER A 254 39.04 52.15 35.08
N TYR A 255 39.97 52.90 34.47
CA TYR A 255 41.05 53.56 35.18
C TYR A 255 41.33 54.93 34.51
N THR A 256 41.07 55.99 35.27
CA THR A 256 41.33 57.40 34.95
C THR A 256 42.74 57.79 35.43
N PHE A 257 43.42 58.68 34.69
CA PHE A 257 44.45 59.69 35.06
C PHE A 257 45.45 59.84 33.89
N ALA A 258 45.91 61.02 33.44
CA ALA A 258 45.77 62.40 33.90
C ALA A 258 46.04 63.37 32.70
N PHE A 259 45.42 64.55 32.71
CA PHE A 259 46.02 65.80 33.20
C PHE A 259 44.93 66.67 33.80
#